data_AF-A0A1M4VKE3-F1
#
_entry.id   AF-A0A1M4VKE3-F1
#
_cell.length_a   1.000
_cell.length_b   1.000
_cell.length_c   1.000
_cell.angle_alpha   90.00
_cell.angle_beta   90.00
_cell.angle_gamma   90.00
#
_symmetry.space_group_name_H-M   'P 1'
#
loop_
_entity.id
_entity.type
_entity.pdbx_description
1 polymer ?
#
loop_
_entity_poly.entity_id
_entity_poly.type
_entity_poly.pdbx_seq_one_letter_code
_entity_poly.pdbx_strand_id
1 'polypeptide(L)'
;MKFSIVIADMKILTASDTKTWMGLSKKLAEPKTETTPELKEIITLIKSRFPELPNTMVWGNYLIFEEFADFFTIDIDYDDIKRLEHEILNIALENGFAVLIGKENKIYKPKT
;
A
#
# COMPACT_ATOMS: atom_id res chain seq x y z
N MET A 1 4.35 1.31 16.02
CA MET A 1 5.62 0.92 15.34
C MET A 1 5.37 1.13 13.85
N LYS A 2 6.02 2.12 13.21
CA LYS A 2 5.66 2.55 11.85
C LYS A 2 5.85 1.43 10.83
N PHE A 3 4.83 1.18 10.03
CA PHE A 3 4.79 0.16 9.00
C PHE A 3 4.33 0.79 7.69
N SER A 4 4.89 0.36 6.56
CA SER A 4 4.52 0.91 5.26
C SER A 4 4.19 -0.23 4.29
N ILE A 5 3.03 -0.11 3.64
CA ILE A 5 2.55 -1.00 2.59
C ILE A 5 2.59 -0.23 1.27
N VAL A 6 3.02 -0.87 0.19
CA VAL A 6 2.92 -0.32 -1.17
C VAL A 6 1.95 -1.19 -1.96
N ILE A 7 1.00 -0.58 -2.66
CA ILE A 7 0.02 -1.26 -3.50
C ILE A 7 0.14 -0.71 -4.91
N ALA A 8 0.32 -1.60 -5.89
CA ALA A 8 0.59 -1.23 -7.27
C ALA A 8 0.02 -2.24 -8.25
N ASP A 9 -0.12 -1.84 -9.52
CA ASP A 9 -0.43 -2.77 -10.61
C ASP A 9 0.64 -3.88 -10.70
N MET A 10 0.21 -5.10 -11.02
CA MET A 10 1.10 -6.26 -11.15
C MET A 10 2.26 -6.05 -12.13
N LYS A 11 2.10 -5.18 -13.14
CA LYS A 11 3.13 -4.80 -14.13
C LYS A 11 4.26 -3.98 -13.51
N ILE A 12 4.00 -3.28 -12.41
CA ILE A 12 4.98 -2.44 -11.72
C ILE A 12 5.85 -3.28 -10.78
N LEU A 13 5.26 -4.28 -10.10
CA LEU A 13 5.97 -5.20 -9.21
C LEU A 13 6.40 -6.49 -9.95
N THR A 14 6.99 -6.33 -11.14
CA THR A 14 7.32 -7.42 -12.08
C THR A 14 8.66 -8.11 -11.85
N ALA A 15 9.65 -7.44 -11.26
CA ALA A 15 11.00 -7.98 -11.16
C ALA A 15 11.28 -8.62 -9.80
N SER A 16 12.29 -9.50 -9.74
CA SER A 16 12.89 -10.04 -8.50
C SER A 16 12.88 -8.99 -7.39
N ASP A 17 12.47 -9.36 -6.18
CA ASP A 17 12.19 -8.46 -5.06
C ASP A 17 13.17 -7.28 -4.96
N THR A 18 14.48 -7.51 -5.11
CA THR A 18 15.55 -6.50 -5.04
C THR A 18 15.48 -5.40 -6.12
N LYS A 19 15.14 -5.72 -7.37
CA LYS A 19 15.03 -4.72 -8.47
C LYS A 19 13.79 -3.85 -8.29
N THR A 20 12.70 -4.47 -7.86
CA THR A 20 11.44 -3.79 -7.53
C THR A 20 11.64 -2.82 -6.37
N TRP A 21 12.41 -3.23 -5.35
CA TRP A 21 12.83 -2.38 -4.24
C TRP A 21 13.61 -1.11 -4.68
N MET A 22 14.62 -1.27 -5.53
CA MET A 22 15.40 -0.12 -6.04
C MET A 22 14.59 0.78 -6.99
N GLY A 23 13.62 0.23 -7.71
CA GLY A 23 12.72 1.01 -8.57
C GLY A 23 11.75 1.85 -7.75
N LEU A 24 11.14 1.24 -6.72
CA LEU A 24 10.19 1.93 -5.84
C LEU A 24 10.86 3.03 -5.02
N SER A 25 12.08 2.82 -4.50
CA SER A 25 12.76 3.88 -3.73
C SER A 25 13.01 5.14 -4.56
N LYS A 26 13.27 4.99 -5.86
CA LYS A 26 13.36 6.13 -6.79
C LYS A 26 12.00 6.79 -7.01
N LYS A 27 10.95 6.01 -7.25
CA LYS A 27 9.60 6.54 -7.46
C LYS A 27 9.03 7.23 -6.22
N LEU A 28 9.38 6.77 -5.02
CA LEU A 28 9.00 7.44 -3.75
C LEU A 28 9.70 8.80 -3.56
N ALA A 29 10.81 9.04 -4.26
CA ALA A 29 11.48 10.34 -4.28
C ALA A 29 10.91 11.29 -5.33
N GLU A 30 10.05 10.80 -6.24
CA GLU A 30 9.37 11.63 -7.22
C GLU A 30 8.23 12.41 -6.55
N PRO A 31 7.81 13.56 -7.13
CA PRO A 31 6.68 14.31 -6.62
C PRO A 31 5.41 13.44 -6.58
N LYS A 32 4.66 13.57 -5.48
CA LYS A 32 3.35 12.93 -5.32
C LYS A 32 2.42 13.38 -6.45
N THR A 33 1.72 12.42 -7.03
CA THR A 33 0.79 12.61 -8.15
C THR A 33 -0.44 11.77 -7.93
N GLU A 34 -1.57 12.15 -8.51
CA GLU A 34 -2.78 11.35 -8.37
C GLU A 34 -2.59 9.95 -8.98
N THR A 35 -3.10 8.93 -8.29
CA THR A 35 -3.06 7.55 -8.79
C THR A 35 -4.08 7.33 -9.91
N THR A 36 -3.94 6.22 -10.62
CA THR A 36 -4.95 5.71 -11.56
C THR A 36 -6.33 5.55 -10.89
N PRO A 37 -7.45 5.71 -11.62
CA PRO A 37 -8.80 5.51 -11.08
C PRO A 37 -8.99 4.18 -10.33
N GLU A 38 -8.43 3.10 -10.83
CA GLU A 38 -8.54 1.76 -10.24
C GLU A 38 -7.86 1.70 -8.86
N LEU A 39 -6.68 2.32 -8.71
CA LEU A 39 -6.01 2.44 -7.41
C LEU A 39 -6.79 3.36 -6.45
N LYS A 40 -7.44 4.43 -6.94
CA LYS A 40 -8.31 5.29 -6.11
C LYS A 40 -9.52 4.53 -5.57
N GLU A 41 -10.07 3.59 -6.34
CA GLU A 41 -11.14 2.70 -5.86
C GLU A 41 -10.64 1.82 -4.70
N ILE A 42 -9.42 1.31 -4.78
CA ILE A 42 -8.81 0.54 -3.67
C ILE A 42 -8.58 1.41 -2.44
N ILE A 43 -8.05 2.63 -2.60
CA ILE A 43 -7.89 3.58 -1.49
C ILE A 43 -9.23 3.82 -0.81
N THR A 44 -10.29 4.04 -1.59
CA THR A 44 -11.65 4.27 -1.09
C THR A 44 -12.18 3.05 -0.36
N LEU A 45 -11.99 1.85 -0.90
CA LEU A 45 -12.40 0.60 -0.29
C LEU A 45 -11.68 0.37 1.05
N ILE A 46 -10.37 0.56 1.11
CA ILE A 46 -9.61 0.43 2.38
C ILE A 46 -10.10 1.45 3.40
N LYS A 47 -10.27 2.72 3.03
CA LYS A 47 -10.82 3.76 3.93
C LYS A 47 -12.21 3.40 4.44
N SER A 48 -13.07 2.81 3.62
CA SER A 48 -14.41 2.38 4.01
C SER A 48 -14.41 1.22 5.03
N ARG A 49 -13.35 0.41 5.04
CA ARG A 49 -13.19 -0.71 5.99
C ARG A 49 -12.67 -0.26 7.35
N PHE A 50 -11.98 0.88 7.39
CA PHE A 50 -11.39 1.47 8.59
C PHE A 50 -11.78 2.95 8.75
N PRO A 51 -13.09 3.28 8.79
CA PRO A 51 -13.57 4.67 8.81
C PRO A 51 -13.14 5.44 10.07
N GLU A 52 -12.78 4.73 11.14
CA GLU A 52 -12.29 5.30 12.40
C GLU A 52 -10.84 5.76 12.32
N LEU A 53 -10.06 5.28 11.34
CA LEU A 53 -8.65 5.60 11.22
C LEU A 53 -8.45 6.87 10.38
N PRO A 54 -7.87 7.94 10.96
CA PRO A 54 -7.64 9.17 10.23
C PRO A 54 -6.59 9.01 9.15
N ASN A 55 -6.78 9.73 8.06
CA ASN A 55 -5.78 9.92 6.99
C ASN A 55 -4.83 11.10 7.28
N THR A 56 -4.44 11.25 8.54
CA THR A 56 -3.49 12.27 8.99
C THR A 56 -2.66 11.69 10.12
N MET A 57 -1.45 12.22 10.30
CA MET A 57 -0.59 11.79 11.39
C MET A 57 -1.15 12.28 12.73
N VAL A 58 -1.56 11.33 13.56
CA VAL A 58 -1.97 11.54 14.95
C VAL A 58 -1.18 10.58 15.84
N TRP A 59 -1.26 10.78 17.16
CA TRP A 59 -0.55 9.90 18.08
C TRP A 59 -1.24 8.54 18.17
N GLY A 60 -0.65 7.55 17.46
CA GLY A 60 -1.16 6.19 17.36
C GLY A 60 -2.43 6.08 16.50
N ASN A 61 -2.68 4.88 15.96
CA ASN A 61 -3.90 4.52 15.22
C ASN A 61 -4.22 5.46 14.04
N TYR A 62 -3.46 5.36 12.96
CA TYR A 62 -3.70 6.08 11.70
C TYR A 62 -3.42 5.23 10.46
N LEU A 63 -3.99 5.66 9.32
CA LEU A 63 -3.74 5.15 7.97
C LEU A 63 -3.51 6.31 7.00
N ILE A 64 -2.25 6.66 6.74
CA ILE A 64 -1.91 7.75 5.84
C ILE A 64 -1.66 7.19 4.44
N PHE A 65 -2.43 7.66 3.47
CA PHE A 65 -2.29 7.28 2.08
C PHE A 65 -1.47 8.32 1.32
N GLU A 66 -0.42 7.89 0.63
CA GLU A 66 0.33 8.75 -0.29
C GLU A 66 0.23 8.21 -1.71
N GLU A 67 -0.28 9.05 -2.61
CA GLU A 67 -0.56 8.70 -3.98
C GLU A 67 0.63 9.01 -4.92
N PHE A 68 0.85 8.10 -5.86
CA PHE A 68 1.78 8.23 -6.97
C PHE A 68 1.09 7.71 -8.25
N ALA A 69 1.57 8.09 -9.42
CA ALA A 69 0.91 7.81 -10.69
C ALA A 69 0.45 6.34 -10.86
N ASP A 70 1.31 5.37 -10.55
CA ASP A 70 1.07 3.94 -10.82
C ASP A 70 1.09 3.05 -9.56
N PHE A 71 1.11 3.65 -8.37
CA PHE A 71 1.01 2.96 -7.09
C PHE A 71 0.64 3.93 -5.97
N PHE A 72 0.29 3.42 -4.79
CA PHE A 72 0.19 4.24 -3.58
C PHE A 72 0.86 3.55 -2.40
N THR A 73 1.19 4.34 -1.39
CA THR A 73 1.68 3.84 -0.11
C THR A 73 0.67 4.06 0.98
N ILE A 74 0.73 3.20 2.00
CA ILE A 74 -0.03 3.32 3.23
C ILE A 74 0.96 3.28 4.38
N ASP A 75 1.09 4.41 5.07
CA ASP A 75 1.81 4.51 6.33
C ASP A 75 0.84 4.20 7.47
N ILE A 76 1.19 3.20 8.28
CA ILE A 76 0.35 2.62 9.31
C ILE A 76 1.03 2.74 10.67
N ASP A 77 0.28 3.21 11.65
CA ASP A 77 0.56 2.98 13.06
C ASP A 77 -0.75 2.52 13.69
N TYR A 78 -0.82 1.28 14.15
CA TYR A 78 -2.04 0.71 14.73
C TYR A 78 -1.66 -0.39 15.72
N ASP A 79 -2.43 -0.50 16.82
CA ASP A 79 -2.13 -1.45 17.89
C ASP A 79 -2.19 -2.92 17.39
N ASP A 80 -3.17 -3.27 16.56
CA ASP A 80 -3.29 -4.59 15.92
C ASP A 80 -2.85 -4.55 14.45
N ILE A 81 -1.57 -4.24 14.24
CA ILE A 81 -0.98 -4.07 12.91
C ILE A 81 -1.17 -5.29 12.00
N LYS A 82 -1.15 -6.51 12.56
CA LYS A 82 -1.21 -7.76 11.77
C LYS A 82 -2.58 -7.98 11.17
N ARG A 83 -3.64 -7.72 11.92
CA ARG A 83 -5.01 -7.80 11.40
C ARG A 83 -5.21 -6.81 10.27
N LEU A 84 -4.80 -5.56 10.49
CA LEU A 84 -4.92 -4.47 9.52
C LEU A 84 -4.13 -4.77 8.24
N GLU A 85 -2.90 -5.26 8.38
CA GLU A 85 -2.05 -5.72 7.28
C GLU A 85 -2.74 -6.81 6.45
N HIS A 86 -3.28 -7.85 7.08
CA HIS A 86 -3.98 -8.93 6.38
C HIS A 86 -5.23 -8.45 5.64
N GLU A 87 -6.01 -7.55 6.22
CA GLU A 87 -7.20 -6.99 5.57
C GLU A 87 -6.82 -6.17 4.34
N ILE A 88 -5.84 -5.27 4.47
CA ILE A 88 -5.32 -4.48 3.34
C ILE A 88 -4.78 -5.39 2.25
N LEU A 89 -4.02 -6.42 2.64
CA LEU A 89 -3.47 -7.40 1.72
C LEU A 89 -4.59 -8.12 0.96
N ASN A 90 -5.60 -8.65 1.65
CA ASN A 90 -6.71 -9.36 1.02
C ASN A 90 -7.47 -8.46 0.05
N ILE A 91 -7.79 -7.22 0.44
CA ILE A 91 -8.47 -6.24 -0.42
C ILE A 91 -7.68 -6.03 -1.72
N ALA A 92 -6.38 -5.77 -1.63
CA ALA A 92 -5.56 -5.52 -2.81
C ALA A 92 -5.48 -6.77 -3.71
N LEU A 93 -5.25 -7.95 -3.12
CA LEU A 93 -5.10 -9.20 -3.87
C LEU A 93 -6.41 -9.62 -4.56
N GLU A 94 -7.56 -9.49 -3.89
CA GLU A 94 -8.87 -9.80 -4.44
C GLU A 94 -9.25 -8.89 -5.62
N ASN A 95 -8.69 -7.67 -5.64
CA ASN A 95 -8.88 -6.71 -6.73
C ASN A 95 -7.75 -6.75 -7.78
N GLY A 96 -6.89 -7.77 -7.74
CA GLY A 96 -5.89 -7.99 -8.80
C GLY A 96 -4.62 -7.13 -8.69
N PHE A 97 -4.39 -6.48 -7.54
CA PHE A 97 -3.18 -5.68 -7.32
C PHE A 97 -2.10 -6.46 -6.58
N ALA A 98 -0.86 -6.04 -6.77
CA ALA A 98 0.27 -6.58 -6.04
C ALA A 98 0.61 -5.69 -4.84
N VAL A 99 1.07 -6.31 -3.77
CA VAL A 99 1.36 -5.64 -2.49
C VAL A 99 2.80 -5.90 -2.10
N LEU A 100 3.54 -4.84 -1.79
CA LEU A 100 4.85 -4.94 -1.17
C LEU A 100 4.75 -4.53 0.30
N ILE A 101 5.22 -5.40 1.17
CA ILE A 101 5.26 -5.16 2.61
C ILE A 101 6.67 -4.80 3.03
N GLY A 102 6.88 -3.55 3.40
CA GLY A 102 8.24 -3.00 3.50
C GLY A 102 9.09 -3.63 4.60
N LYS A 103 8.48 -4.00 5.73
CA LYS A 103 9.17 -4.66 6.85
C LYS A 103 9.63 -6.07 6.52
N GLU A 104 8.92 -6.77 5.63
CA GLU A 104 9.21 -8.15 5.28
C GLU A 104 10.10 -8.30 4.04
N ASN A 105 10.26 -7.22 3.26
CA ASN A 105 10.85 -7.26 1.94
C ASN A 105 10.18 -8.27 0.99
N LYS A 106 8.88 -8.55 1.19
CA LYS A 106 8.12 -9.53 0.41
C LYS A 106 7.07 -8.87 -0.47
N ILE A 107 6.96 -9.38 -1.69
CA ILE A 107 5.92 -9.03 -2.65
C ILE A 107 4.87 -10.15 -2.65
N TYR A 108 3.62 -9.77 -2.42
CA TYR A 108 2.45 -10.60 -2.52
C TYR A 108 1.71 -10.32 -3.82
N LYS A 109 1.20 -11.38 -4.46
CA LYS A 109 0.52 -11.29 -5.75
C LYS A 109 -0.80 -12.09 -5.71
N PRO A 110 -1.82 -11.67 -6.46
CA PRO A 110 -3.06 -12.43 -6.59
C PRO A 110 -2.75 -13.83 -7.12
N LYS A 111 -3.52 -14.83 -6.69
CA LYS A 111 -3.46 -16.15 -7.31
C LYS A 111 -4.16 -16.07 -8.67
N THR A 112 -3.39 -16.15 -9.74
CA THR A 112 -3.90 -16.33 -11.12
C THR A 112 -4.55 -17.69 -11.31
#